data_AF-A0A4Q5KM84-F1
#
_entry.id   AF-A0A4Q5KM84-F1
#
_cell.length_a   1.000
_cell.length_b   1.000
_cell.length_c   1.000
_cell.angle_alpha   90.00
_cell.angle_beta   90.00
_cell.angle_gamma   90.00
#
_symmetry.space_group_name_H-M   'P 1'
#
loop_
_entity.id
_entity.type
_entity.pdbx_description
1 polymer ?
#
loop_
_entity_poly.entity_id
_entity_poly.type
_entity_poly.pdbx_seq_one_letter_code
_entity_poly.pdbx_strand_id
1 'polypeptide(L)'
;MKTMKFGAILLLVSPLSFSELLPFDFNKSYDVYELQGDTPENVENSFDKRADFLKKNNFDGYTAWEYKFNVDDDSCEIKDFNLQIKYILPRLNILNSYSQSREDYRDYLEKLYRHEEQHCAITLSQLSKMYAIFINGQSKNCSKEIEKTYLIEDNITKFNQQFDTYTDHGAIELAVSPFGEDNYLKYCKIDFSPFINGI
;
A
#
# COMPACT_ATOMS: atom_id res chain seq x y z
N MET A 1 34.63 -57.11 -3.37
CA MET A 1 33.43 -56.41 -2.83
C MET A 1 33.22 -55.14 -3.65
N LYS A 2 32.10 -55.02 -4.37
CA LYS A 2 31.74 -53.83 -5.17
C LYS A 2 30.86 -52.92 -4.30
N THR A 3 31.31 -51.70 -4.03
CA THR A 3 30.54 -50.67 -3.34
C THR A 3 29.59 -49.99 -4.32
N MET A 4 28.27 -50.16 -4.14
CA MET A 4 27.26 -49.36 -4.83
C MET A 4 27.13 -48.01 -4.11
N LYS A 5 27.37 -46.92 -4.83
CA LYS A 5 27.04 -45.56 -4.37
C LYS A 5 25.60 -45.26 -4.78
N PHE A 6 24.71 -45.15 -3.79
CA PHE A 6 23.39 -44.55 -4.00
C PHE A 6 23.58 -43.04 -4.19
N GLY A 7 23.39 -42.58 -5.42
CA GLY A 7 23.24 -41.15 -5.70
C GLY A 7 21.87 -40.70 -5.20
N ALA A 8 21.84 -39.90 -4.15
CA ALA A 8 20.64 -39.18 -3.76
C ALA A 8 20.33 -38.15 -4.86
N ILE A 9 19.30 -38.42 -5.66
CA ILE A 9 18.72 -37.42 -6.56
C ILE A 9 17.96 -36.46 -5.66
N LEU A 10 18.58 -35.31 -5.35
CA LEU A 10 17.87 -34.17 -4.80
C LEU A 10 16.93 -33.67 -5.90
N LEU A 11 15.66 -34.02 -5.80
CA LEU A 11 14.59 -33.32 -6.53
C LEU A 11 14.55 -31.91 -5.98
N LEU A 12 15.25 -30.99 -6.65
CA LEU A 12 15.02 -29.55 -6.52
C LEU A 12 13.59 -29.29 -7.00
N VAL A 13 12.64 -29.42 -6.09
CA VAL A 13 11.31 -28.85 -6.28
C VAL A 13 11.54 -27.34 -6.31
N SER A 14 11.59 -26.79 -7.52
CA SER A 14 11.57 -25.35 -7.72
C SER A 14 10.34 -24.84 -6.96
N PRO A 15 10.45 -23.86 -6.05
CA PRO A 15 9.25 -23.20 -5.58
C PRO A 15 8.61 -22.64 -6.85
N LEU A 16 7.38 -23.09 -7.13
CA LEU A 16 6.52 -22.45 -8.11
C LEU A 16 6.50 -20.97 -7.72
N SER A 17 7.24 -20.14 -8.45
CA SER A 17 7.05 -18.70 -8.40
C SER A 17 5.67 -18.49 -9.00
N PHE A 18 4.65 -18.48 -8.14
CA PHE A 18 3.32 -18.06 -8.53
C PHE A 18 3.50 -16.70 -9.19
N SER A 19 3.12 -16.65 -10.47
CA SER A 19 3.12 -15.46 -11.29
C SER A 19 2.66 -14.26 -10.46
N GLU A 20 3.51 -13.25 -10.45
CA GLU A 20 3.47 -12.00 -9.67
C GLU A 20 2.34 -11.06 -10.08
N LEU A 21 1.12 -11.57 -10.17
CA LEU A 21 -0.07 -10.79 -10.49
C LEU A 21 -1.04 -10.87 -9.32
N LEU A 22 -1.68 -9.74 -9.05
CA LEU A 22 -2.76 -9.68 -8.08
C LEU A 22 -3.90 -10.58 -8.56
N PRO A 23 -4.55 -11.32 -7.66
CA PRO A 23 -5.58 -12.27 -8.04
C PRO A 23 -6.94 -11.60 -8.32
N PHE A 24 -7.01 -10.27 -8.29
CA PHE A 24 -8.22 -9.47 -8.44
C PHE A 24 -7.87 -8.11 -9.07
N ASP A 25 -8.91 -7.39 -9.52
CA ASP A 25 -8.76 -6.09 -10.14
C ASP A 25 -8.31 -5.04 -9.13
N PHE A 26 -7.24 -4.32 -9.48
CA PHE A 26 -6.62 -3.31 -8.64
C PHE A 26 -6.37 -2.04 -9.43
N ASN A 27 -6.89 -0.92 -8.95
CA ASN A 27 -6.75 0.38 -9.59
C ASN A 27 -6.23 1.43 -8.61
N LYS A 28 -5.36 2.32 -9.10
CA LYS A 28 -4.85 3.48 -8.38
C LYS A 28 -5.38 4.75 -9.02
N SER A 29 -5.69 5.74 -8.21
CA SER A 29 -6.03 7.10 -8.63
C SER A 29 -5.32 8.12 -7.75
N TYR A 30 -5.21 9.35 -8.23
CA TYR A 30 -4.41 10.40 -7.61
C TYR A 30 -5.18 11.71 -7.57
N ASP A 31 -5.13 12.38 -6.43
CA ASP A 31 -5.64 13.73 -6.21
C ASP A 31 -4.49 14.56 -5.64
N VAL A 32 -3.94 15.42 -6.49
CA VAL A 32 -2.66 16.06 -6.24
C VAL A 32 -2.87 17.55 -6.07
N TYR A 33 -2.31 18.12 -5.01
CA TYR A 33 -2.31 19.56 -4.78
C TYR A 33 -0.88 20.12 -4.78
N GLU A 34 -0.71 21.33 -5.29
CA GLU A 34 0.60 21.92 -5.47
C GLU A 34 1.04 22.76 -4.28
N LEU A 35 2.21 22.42 -3.75
CA LEU A 35 3.00 23.24 -2.84
C LEU A 35 3.88 24.21 -3.64
N GLN A 36 4.01 25.43 -3.15
CA GLN A 36 4.74 26.50 -3.82
C GLN A 36 5.43 27.39 -2.78
N GLY A 37 6.68 27.78 -3.05
CA GLY A 37 7.40 28.71 -2.19
C GLY A 37 8.91 28.63 -2.37
N ASP A 38 9.58 29.77 -2.18
CA ASP A 38 11.05 29.88 -2.29
C ASP A 38 11.75 29.79 -0.92
N THR A 39 10.98 29.76 0.18
CA THR A 39 11.45 29.66 1.57
C THR A 39 10.68 28.56 2.31
N PRO A 40 11.21 28.00 3.42
CA PRO A 40 10.49 27.02 4.22
C PRO A 40 9.10 27.49 4.65
N GLU A 41 9.02 28.72 5.16
CA GLU A 41 7.76 29.31 5.61
C GLU A 41 6.72 29.41 4.48
N ASN A 42 7.15 29.77 3.26
CA ASN A 42 6.25 29.85 2.12
C ASN A 42 5.75 28.46 1.69
N VAL A 43 6.62 27.45 1.72
CA VAL A 43 6.23 26.05 1.43
C VAL A 43 5.26 25.56 2.49
N GLU A 44 5.53 25.81 3.77
CA GLU A 44 4.66 25.44 4.89
C GLU A 44 3.27 26.06 4.74
N ASN A 45 3.20 27.37 4.49
CA ASN A 45 1.94 28.08 4.26
C ASN A 45 1.18 27.53 3.03
N SER A 46 1.88 26.93 2.06
CA SER A 46 1.23 26.38 0.87
C SER A 46 0.44 25.09 1.15
N PHE A 47 0.69 24.42 2.27
CA PHE A 47 -0.13 23.29 2.72
C PHE A 47 -1.56 23.70 3.10
N ASP A 48 -1.85 24.98 3.31
CA ASP A 48 -3.23 25.46 3.52
C ASP A 48 -4.14 25.22 2.31
N LYS A 49 -3.59 24.86 1.15
CA LYS A 49 -4.36 24.43 -0.03
C LYS A 49 -4.93 23.01 0.10
N ARG A 50 -4.48 22.20 1.08
CA ARG A 50 -4.98 20.84 1.29
C ARG A 50 -6.46 20.81 1.68
N ALA A 51 -7.13 19.69 1.42
CA ALA A 51 -8.53 19.51 1.75
C ALA A 51 -8.80 19.64 3.27
N ASP A 52 -10.01 20.09 3.64
CA ASP A 52 -10.33 20.38 5.06
C ASP A 52 -10.19 19.17 5.99
N PHE A 53 -10.46 17.96 5.50
CA PHE A 53 -10.29 16.75 6.31
C PHE A 53 -8.81 16.48 6.60
N LEU A 54 -7.88 16.79 5.69
CA LEU A 54 -6.45 16.69 5.92
C LEU A 54 -6.01 17.70 6.99
N LYS A 55 -6.46 18.95 6.88
CA LYS A 55 -6.21 19.99 7.91
C LYS A 55 -6.72 19.58 9.29
N LYS A 56 -7.94 19.07 9.37
CA LYS A 56 -8.57 18.68 10.63
C LYS A 56 -7.80 17.57 11.35
N ASN A 57 -7.21 16.65 10.60
CA ASN A 57 -6.46 15.52 11.14
C ASN A 57 -4.94 15.79 11.19
N ASN A 58 -4.49 16.98 10.79
CA ASN A 58 -3.08 17.33 10.68
C ASN A 58 -2.29 16.37 9.78
N PHE A 59 -2.87 16.03 8.62
CA PHE A 59 -2.25 15.18 7.62
C PHE A 59 -1.83 15.98 6.41
N ASP A 60 -0.69 15.61 5.85
CA ASP A 60 -0.13 16.20 4.62
C ASP A 60 -0.20 15.25 3.43
N GLY A 61 -0.55 13.99 3.65
CA GLY A 61 -0.86 12.98 2.64
C GLY A 61 -1.96 12.09 3.17
N TYR A 62 -2.64 11.36 2.27
CA TYR A 62 -3.60 10.36 2.69
C TYR A 62 -3.84 9.31 1.60
N THR A 63 -3.93 8.06 2.03
CA THR A 63 -4.33 6.93 1.20
C THR A 63 -5.73 6.48 1.58
N ALA A 64 -6.69 6.70 0.69
CA ALA A 64 -8.03 6.16 0.80
C ALA A 64 -8.12 4.81 0.07
N TRP A 65 -8.95 3.91 0.59
CA TRP A 65 -9.23 2.63 -0.04
C TRP A 65 -10.73 2.36 -0.09
N GLU A 66 -11.18 1.76 -1.19
CA GLU A 66 -12.52 1.24 -1.37
C GLU A 66 -12.41 -0.14 -2.02
N TYR A 67 -13.09 -1.12 -1.46
CA TYR A 67 -13.14 -2.47 -2.04
C TYR A 67 -14.58 -2.95 -2.15
N LYS A 68 -14.81 -3.78 -3.15
CA LYS A 68 -16.10 -4.44 -3.37
C LYS A 68 -15.84 -5.86 -3.82
N PHE A 69 -16.60 -6.79 -3.26
CA PHE A 69 -16.61 -8.17 -3.71
C PHE A 69 -18.04 -8.68 -3.80
N ASN A 70 -18.25 -9.67 -4.65
CA ASN A 70 -19.48 -10.42 -4.80
C ASN A 70 -19.13 -11.90 -4.80
N VAL A 71 -19.55 -12.60 -3.76
CA VAL A 71 -19.24 -14.01 -3.54
C VAL A 71 -20.55 -14.76 -3.33
N ASP A 72 -20.61 -15.99 -3.81
CA ASP A 72 -21.71 -16.90 -3.55
C ASP A 72 -21.60 -17.48 -2.13
N ASP A 73 -22.60 -17.25 -1.27
CA ASP A 73 -22.52 -17.62 0.15
C ASP A 73 -22.52 -19.14 0.42
N ASP A 74 -23.01 -19.93 -0.55
CA ASP A 74 -23.06 -21.39 -0.46
C ASP A 74 -21.79 -22.04 -1.02
N SER A 75 -21.28 -21.52 -2.15
CA SER A 75 -20.17 -22.13 -2.88
C SER A 75 -18.84 -21.37 -2.77
N CYS A 76 -18.82 -20.16 -2.24
CA CYS A 76 -17.66 -19.27 -2.18
C CYS A 76 -17.09 -18.90 -3.57
N GLU A 77 -17.88 -19.10 -4.62
CA GLU A 77 -17.52 -18.67 -5.96
C GLU A 77 -17.43 -17.14 -6.01
N ILE A 78 -16.28 -16.62 -6.45
CA ILE A 78 -16.03 -15.19 -6.57
C ILE A 78 -16.53 -14.71 -7.93
N LYS A 79 -17.54 -13.85 -7.94
CA LYS A 79 -18.14 -13.26 -9.15
C LYS A 79 -17.48 -11.93 -9.52
N ASP A 80 -17.10 -11.15 -8.52
CA ASP A 80 -16.39 -9.89 -8.63
C ASP A 80 -15.54 -9.67 -7.38
N PHE A 81 -14.36 -9.09 -7.52
CA PHE A 81 -13.48 -8.68 -6.44
C PHE A 81 -12.60 -7.55 -6.96
N ASN A 82 -12.71 -6.37 -6.35
CA ASN A 82 -11.96 -5.19 -6.77
C ASN A 82 -11.50 -4.35 -5.58
N LEU A 83 -10.36 -3.69 -5.79
CA LEU A 83 -9.80 -2.69 -4.89
C LEU A 83 -9.47 -1.42 -5.68
N GLN A 84 -9.93 -0.30 -5.15
CA GLN A 84 -9.55 1.04 -5.58
C GLN A 84 -8.75 1.71 -4.47
N ILE A 85 -7.58 2.23 -4.84
CA ILE A 85 -6.76 3.09 -3.98
C ILE A 85 -6.79 4.50 -4.55
N LYS A 86 -7.02 5.48 -3.69
CA LYS A 86 -6.87 6.89 -4.03
C LYS A 86 -5.82 7.51 -3.13
N TYR A 87 -4.75 7.99 -3.74
CA TYR A 87 -3.74 8.79 -3.07
C TYR A 87 -4.10 10.27 -3.14
N ILE A 88 -4.01 10.96 -2.02
CA ILE A 88 -4.20 12.40 -1.91
C ILE A 88 -2.85 12.96 -1.44
N LEU A 89 -2.14 13.64 -2.34
CA LEU A 89 -0.71 13.91 -2.17
C LEU A 89 -0.32 15.35 -2.55
N PRO A 90 0.64 15.94 -1.83
CA PRO A 90 1.24 17.20 -2.22
C PRO A 90 2.29 16.97 -3.31
N ARG A 91 2.47 17.94 -4.20
CA ARG A 91 3.65 18.05 -5.08
C ARG A 91 4.28 19.41 -4.96
N LEU A 92 5.59 19.45 -4.78
CA LEU A 92 6.35 20.69 -4.69
C LEU A 92 6.74 21.17 -6.09
N ASN A 93 6.21 22.32 -6.48
CA ASN A 93 6.66 23.05 -7.66
C ASN A 93 7.94 23.81 -7.33
N ILE A 94 9.03 23.45 -8.01
CA ILE A 94 10.30 24.09 -7.74
C ILE A 94 10.55 25.17 -8.77
N LEU A 95 10.24 26.41 -8.39
CA LEU A 95 10.65 27.60 -9.11
C LEU A 95 12.15 27.87 -8.83
N ASN A 96 12.87 28.24 -9.87
CA ASN A 96 14.34 28.20 -9.95
C ASN A 96 15.07 29.02 -8.86
N SER A 97 15.50 28.37 -7.77
CA SER A 97 16.80 28.61 -7.11
C SER A 97 17.08 27.51 -6.06
N TYR A 98 18.31 26.96 -6.06
CA TYR A 98 18.74 25.90 -5.15
C TYR A 98 18.97 26.46 -3.73
N SER A 99 18.02 26.27 -2.81
CA SER A 99 18.19 26.55 -1.37
C SER A 99 18.24 25.24 -0.56
N GLN A 100 18.95 25.23 0.59
CA GLN A 100 19.04 24.08 1.50
C GLN A 100 17.65 23.54 1.91
N SER A 101 16.69 24.45 2.07
CA SER A 101 15.29 24.14 2.38
C SER A 101 14.63 23.20 1.37
N ARG A 102 15.08 23.20 0.11
CA ARG A 102 14.59 22.28 -0.93
C ARG A 102 15.00 20.83 -0.68
N GLU A 103 16.18 20.60 -0.11
CA GLU A 103 16.65 19.26 0.23
C GLU A 103 15.85 18.70 1.41
N ASP A 104 15.56 19.53 2.41
CA ASP A 104 14.80 19.13 3.60
C ASP A 104 13.35 18.74 3.22
N TYR A 105 12.69 19.55 2.38
CA TYR A 105 11.36 19.17 1.85
C TYR A 105 11.43 18.01 0.85
N ARG A 106 12.58 17.76 0.23
CA ARG A 106 12.73 16.61 -0.66
C ARG A 106 12.63 15.32 0.12
N ASP A 107 13.48 15.18 1.13
CA ASP A 107 13.49 14.01 2.00
C ASP A 107 12.13 13.80 2.67
N TYR A 108 11.53 14.88 3.19
CA TYR A 108 10.19 14.82 3.78
C TYR A 108 9.12 14.32 2.81
N LEU A 109 9.02 14.89 1.60
CA LEU A 109 7.99 14.48 0.64
C LEU A 109 8.21 13.07 0.10
N GLU A 110 9.46 12.65 -0.06
CA GLU A 110 9.78 11.27 -0.44
C GLU A 110 9.39 10.27 0.66
N LYS A 111 9.61 10.61 1.93
CA LYS A 111 9.15 9.81 3.08
C LYS A 111 7.63 9.74 3.14
N LEU A 112 6.95 10.87 2.96
CA LEU A 112 5.50 10.92 2.91
C LEU A 112 4.94 10.01 1.81
N TYR A 113 5.50 10.05 0.60
CA TYR A 113 5.05 9.17 -0.48
C TYR A 113 5.26 7.70 -0.13
N ARG A 114 6.43 7.33 0.43
CA ARG A 114 6.69 5.94 0.87
C ARG A 114 5.70 5.50 1.96
N HIS A 115 5.39 6.37 2.91
CA HIS A 115 4.39 6.11 3.96
C HIS A 115 3.01 5.79 3.36
N GLU A 116 2.57 6.59 2.39
CA GLU A 116 1.31 6.35 1.69
C GLU A 116 1.33 5.06 0.84
N GLU A 117 2.44 4.72 0.19
CA GLU A 117 2.61 3.44 -0.50
C GLU A 117 2.44 2.23 0.45
N GLN A 118 2.87 2.36 1.71
CA GLN A 118 2.72 1.32 2.73
C GLN A 118 1.26 1.11 3.13
N HIS A 119 0.47 2.17 3.30
CA HIS A 119 -0.98 2.05 3.55
C HIS A 119 -1.70 1.26 2.45
N CYS A 120 -1.38 1.55 1.19
CA CYS A 120 -1.87 0.75 0.06
C CYS A 120 -1.46 -0.71 0.20
N ALA A 121 -0.18 -0.98 0.47
CA ALA A 121 0.34 -2.34 0.51
C ALA A 121 -0.25 -3.16 1.67
N ILE A 122 -0.48 -2.55 2.84
CA ILE A 122 -1.18 -3.16 3.98
C ILE A 122 -2.57 -3.59 3.55
N THR A 123 -3.32 -2.70 2.91
CA THR A 123 -4.68 -2.96 2.41
C THR A 123 -4.69 -4.09 1.39
N LEU A 124 -3.75 -4.06 0.44
CA LEU A 124 -3.58 -5.09 -0.58
C LEU A 124 -3.24 -6.46 0.01
N SER A 125 -2.38 -6.48 1.03
CA SER A 125 -2.01 -7.71 1.76
C SER A 125 -3.21 -8.33 2.45
N GLN A 126 -4.04 -7.53 3.12
CA GLN A 126 -5.26 -8.03 3.77
C GLN A 126 -6.28 -8.54 2.76
N LEU A 127 -6.59 -7.78 1.69
CA LEU A 127 -7.55 -8.24 0.69
C LEU A 127 -7.07 -9.49 -0.08
N SER A 128 -5.76 -9.66 -0.28
CA SER A 128 -5.20 -10.90 -0.82
C SER A 128 -5.42 -12.10 0.10
N LYS A 129 -5.37 -11.91 1.42
CA LYS A 129 -5.75 -12.95 2.39
C LYS A 129 -7.24 -13.25 2.32
N MET A 130 -8.08 -12.23 2.19
CA MET A 130 -9.53 -12.40 2.02
C MET A 130 -9.86 -13.18 0.74
N TYR A 131 -9.26 -12.82 -0.39
CA TYR A 131 -9.41 -13.55 -1.64
C TYR A 131 -9.02 -15.03 -1.49
N ALA A 132 -7.90 -15.31 -0.83
CA ALA A 132 -7.47 -16.68 -0.56
C ALA A 132 -8.44 -17.46 0.34
N ILE A 133 -9.12 -16.81 1.29
CA ILE A 133 -10.16 -17.43 2.10
C ILE A 133 -11.32 -17.89 1.22
N PHE A 134 -11.80 -17.05 0.30
CA PHE A 134 -12.88 -17.41 -0.62
C PHE A 134 -12.47 -18.59 -1.54
N ILE A 135 -11.28 -18.54 -2.14
CA ILE A 135 -10.76 -19.65 -2.95
C ILE A 135 -10.70 -20.96 -2.15
N ASN A 136 -10.21 -20.91 -0.91
CA ASN A 136 -10.17 -22.09 -0.04
C ASN A 136 -11.58 -22.58 0.31
N GLY A 137 -12.53 -21.66 0.50
CA GLY A 137 -13.94 -21.93 0.79
C GLY A 137 -14.65 -22.76 -0.28
N GLN A 138 -14.28 -22.60 -1.55
CA GLN A 138 -14.88 -23.34 -2.68
C GLN A 138 -14.72 -24.86 -2.59
N SER A 139 -13.71 -25.33 -1.85
CA SER A 139 -13.46 -26.76 -1.63
C SER A 139 -13.84 -27.23 -0.22
N LYS A 140 -14.43 -26.35 0.59
CA LYS A 140 -14.68 -26.54 2.03
C LYS A 140 -16.10 -26.11 2.39
N ASN A 141 -16.37 -26.01 3.69
CA ASN A 141 -17.58 -25.38 4.19
C ASN A 141 -17.46 -23.86 3.99
N CYS A 142 -18.10 -23.33 2.94
CA CYS A 142 -18.02 -21.94 2.56
C CYS A 142 -18.44 -20.98 3.68
N SER A 143 -19.60 -21.21 4.28
CA SER A 143 -20.13 -20.36 5.37
C SER A 143 -19.12 -20.17 6.51
N LYS A 144 -18.42 -21.24 6.94
CA LYS A 144 -17.38 -21.15 7.98
C LYS A 144 -16.13 -20.39 7.53
N GLU A 145 -15.77 -20.46 6.25
CA GLU A 145 -14.63 -19.72 5.72
C GLU A 145 -14.98 -18.23 5.58
N ILE A 146 -16.20 -17.89 5.14
CA ILE A 146 -16.68 -16.50 5.05
C ILE A 146 -16.61 -15.79 6.40
N GLU A 147 -16.94 -16.44 7.52
CA GLU A 147 -16.82 -15.81 8.85
C GLU A 147 -15.41 -15.26 9.15
N LYS A 148 -14.37 -15.81 8.53
CA LYS A 148 -12.98 -15.33 8.70
C LYS A 148 -12.71 -14.03 7.98
N THR A 149 -13.51 -13.66 6.97
CA THR A 149 -13.31 -12.43 6.21
C THR A 149 -13.68 -11.19 7.01
N TYR A 150 -14.63 -11.29 7.94
CA TYR A 150 -14.95 -10.20 8.87
C TYR A 150 -13.74 -9.74 9.69
N LEU A 151 -12.93 -10.69 10.15
CA LEU A 151 -11.67 -10.36 10.84
C LEU A 151 -10.68 -9.63 9.93
N ILE A 152 -10.69 -9.93 8.62
CA ILE A 152 -9.83 -9.25 7.66
C ILE A 152 -10.30 -7.81 7.43
N GLU A 153 -11.61 -7.60 7.30
CA GLU A 153 -12.20 -6.25 7.16
C GLU A 153 -11.83 -5.36 8.35
N ASP A 154 -11.98 -5.87 9.57
CA ASP A 154 -11.56 -5.18 10.80
C ASP A 154 -10.05 -4.88 10.81
N ASN A 155 -9.23 -5.83 10.35
CA ASN A 155 -7.79 -5.68 10.33
C ASN A 155 -7.30 -4.64 9.32
N ILE A 156 -8.00 -4.40 8.21
CA ILE A 156 -7.60 -3.36 7.24
C ILE A 156 -7.52 -2.00 7.95
N THR A 157 -8.60 -1.58 8.60
CA THR A 157 -8.63 -0.29 9.30
C THR A 157 -7.67 -0.28 10.48
N LYS A 158 -7.68 -1.35 11.29
CA LYS A 158 -6.84 -1.45 12.48
C LYS A 158 -5.35 -1.40 12.15
N PHE A 159 -4.89 -2.13 11.15
CA PHE A 159 -3.46 -2.18 10.80
C PHE A 159 -2.99 -0.87 10.19
N ASN A 160 -3.80 -0.22 9.35
CA ASN A 160 -3.47 1.13 8.85
C ASN A 160 -3.32 2.14 10.02
N GLN A 161 -4.23 2.13 10.99
CA GLN A 161 -4.13 3.01 12.17
C GLN A 161 -2.94 2.67 13.07
N GLN A 162 -2.62 1.39 13.23
CA GLN A 162 -1.44 0.96 13.98
C GLN A 162 -0.14 1.36 13.27
N PHE A 163 -0.11 1.26 11.94
CA PHE A 163 1.01 1.68 11.12
C PHE A 163 1.26 3.18 11.26
N ASP A 164 0.22 4.01 11.15
CA ASP A 164 0.28 5.45 11.45
C ASP A 164 0.84 5.72 12.85
N THR A 165 0.36 5.00 13.87
CA THR A 165 0.82 5.17 15.25
C THR A 165 2.30 4.79 15.42
N TYR A 166 2.75 3.72 14.78
CA TYR A 166 4.13 3.21 14.90
C TYR A 166 5.15 4.06 14.15
N THR A 167 4.73 4.65 13.05
CA THR A 167 5.58 5.50 12.23
C THR A 167 5.51 6.97 12.65
N ASP A 168 4.68 7.32 13.63
CA ASP A 168 4.34 8.73 13.94
C ASP A 168 3.96 9.47 12.64
N HIS A 169 3.00 8.90 11.91
CA HIS A 169 2.55 9.36 10.59
C HIS A 169 3.70 9.59 9.60
N GLY A 170 4.62 8.63 9.50
CA GLY A 170 5.74 8.64 8.55
C GLY A 170 7.00 9.37 9.03
N ALA A 171 7.03 9.91 10.25
CA ALA A 171 8.24 10.48 10.85
C ALA A 171 9.31 9.41 11.16
N ILE A 172 8.90 8.17 11.38
CA ILE A 172 9.74 7.00 11.68
C ILE A 172 9.55 5.96 10.58
N GLU A 173 10.61 5.66 9.84
CA GLU A 173 10.61 4.52 8.92
C GLU A 173 10.88 3.21 9.66
N LEU A 174 10.04 2.20 9.42
CA LEU A 174 10.24 0.86 9.99
C LEU A 174 11.24 0.08 9.14
N ALA A 175 12.29 -0.45 9.76
CA ALA A 175 13.24 -1.34 9.08
C ALA A 175 12.59 -2.67 8.62
N VAL A 176 11.59 -3.13 9.38
CA VAL A 176 10.75 -4.29 9.05
C VAL A 176 9.33 -3.97 9.49
N SER A 177 8.38 -4.10 8.56
CA SER A 177 6.98 -3.87 8.89
C SER A 177 6.32 -5.13 9.47
N PRO A 178 5.58 -5.02 10.59
CA PRO A 178 4.88 -6.16 11.19
C PRO A 178 3.57 -6.52 10.47
N PHE A 179 3.15 -5.76 9.45
CA PHE A 179 1.83 -5.92 8.82
C PHE A 179 1.82 -6.85 7.60
N GLY A 180 2.99 -7.28 7.13
CA GLY A 180 3.17 -8.33 6.12
C GLY A 180 2.86 -7.86 4.69
N GLU A 181 3.18 -6.61 4.39
CA GLU A 181 2.87 -5.92 3.14
C GLU A 181 4.02 -5.89 2.12
N ASP A 182 5.24 -6.28 2.51
CA ASP A 182 6.46 -6.08 1.70
C ASP A 182 6.34 -6.54 0.25
N ASN A 183 5.73 -7.70 0.01
CA ASN A 183 5.54 -8.26 -1.33
C ASN A 183 4.55 -7.48 -2.21
N TYR A 184 3.78 -6.56 -1.62
CA TYR A 184 2.75 -5.77 -2.28
C TYR A 184 3.19 -4.34 -2.60
N LEU A 185 4.29 -3.86 -2.02
CA LEU A 185 4.81 -2.51 -2.25
C LEU A 185 5.05 -2.22 -3.73
N LYS A 186 5.44 -3.22 -4.52
CA LYS A 186 5.66 -3.08 -5.97
C LYS A 186 4.40 -2.66 -6.74
N TYR A 187 3.20 -3.03 -6.28
CA TYR A 187 1.95 -2.62 -6.93
C TYR A 187 1.52 -1.22 -6.48
N CYS A 188 1.89 -0.85 -5.26
CA CYS A 188 1.51 0.41 -4.63
C CYS A 188 2.41 1.58 -4.96
N LYS A 189 3.47 1.39 -5.77
CA LYS A 189 4.36 2.49 -6.17
C LYS A 189 3.58 3.64 -6.80
N ILE A 190 3.88 4.87 -6.37
CA ILE A 190 3.32 6.08 -6.97
C ILE A 190 4.09 6.40 -8.25
N ASP A 191 3.37 6.57 -9.35
CA ASP A 191 3.96 6.57 -10.70
C ASP A 191 4.52 7.94 -11.13
N PHE A 192 4.65 8.89 -10.19
CA PHE A 192 5.21 10.21 -10.44
C PHE A 192 6.04 10.72 -9.27
N SER A 193 6.91 11.69 -9.55
CA SER A 193 7.77 12.33 -8.56
C SER A 193 6.99 13.31 -7.67
N PRO A 194 7.31 13.43 -6.37
CA PRO A 194 6.80 14.50 -5.51
C PRO A 194 7.16 15.91 -5.99
N PHE A 195 8.06 16.02 -6.97
CA PHE A 195 8.55 17.29 -7.51
C PHE A 195 8.02 17.55 -8.91
N ILE A 196 7.65 18.79 -9.18
CA ILE A 196 7.40 19.29 -10.52
C ILE A 196 8.66 20.07 -10.92
N ASN A 197 9.38 19.56 -11.92
CA ASN A 197 10.44 20.35 -12.56
C ASN A 197 9.73 21.40 -13.42
N GLY A 198 9.82 22.67 -13.03
CA GLY A 198 9.45 23.77 -13.91
C GLY A 198 10.24 23.66 -15.22
N ILE A 199 9.54 23.71 -16.35
CA ILE A 199 10.15 23.91 -17.67
C ILE A 199 10.72 25.33 -17.73
#